data_AF-F0W3Z6-F1
#
_entry.id   AF-F0W3Z6-F1
#
_cell.length_a   1.000
_cell.length_b   1.000
_cell.length_c   1.000
_cell.angle_alpha   90.00
_cell.angle_beta   90.00
_cell.angle_gamma   90.00
#
_symmetry.space_group_name_H-M   'P 1'
#
loop_
_entity.id
_entity.type
_entity.pdbx_description
1 polymer ?
#
loop_
_entity_poly.entity_id
_entity_poly.type
_entity_poly.pdbx_seq_one_letter_code
_entity_poly.pdbx_strand_id
1 'polypeptide(L)'
;MKIPIVTGAAIRHKAEMIRSIFLNTATPTTAAVLSQLVFSKGWLYRFQQRQGLKSRGTHGEADLVKNTTIENGRRVLKAITSLYDKKDIVNMDENAYFYCSIPGKTI
;
A
#
# COMPACT_ATOMS: atom_id res chain seq x y z
N MET A 1 4.01 -9.78 -9.23
CA MET A 1 5.09 -9.32 -8.32
C MET A 1 4.42 -8.60 -7.15
N LYS A 2 4.51 -9.12 -5.92
CA LYS A 2 3.79 -8.55 -4.75
C LYS A 2 4.62 -7.39 -4.21
N ILE A 3 4.19 -6.15 -4.43
CA ILE A 3 4.91 -4.98 -3.90
C ILE A 3 4.78 -5.02 -2.37
N PRO A 4 5.89 -5.08 -1.61
CA PRO A 4 5.81 -5.11 -0.17
C PRO A 4 5.24 -3.79 0.35
N ILE A 5 4.21 -3.88 1.19
CA ILE A 5 3.61 -2.71 1.83
C ILE A 5 4.60 -2.19 2.87
N VAL A 6 5.23 -1.05 2.56
CA VAL A 6 6.15 -0.38 3.48
C VAL A 6 5.33 0.41 4.50
N THR A 7 5.06 -0.22 5.65
CA THR A 7 4.37 0.44 6.78
C THR A 7 5.34 1.18 7.68
N GLY A 8 4.85 2.13 8.47
CA GLY A 8 5.65 2.79 9.50
C GLY A 8 6.22 1.82 10.55
N ALA A 9 5.53 0.70 10.81
CA ALA A 9 6.03 -0.38 11.66
C ALA A 9 7.22 -1.09 11.01
N ALA A 10 7.15 -1.38 9.71
CA ALA A 10 8.25 -2.00 8.97
C ALA A 10 9.50 -1.10 8.96
N ILE A 11 9.34 0.22 8.80
CA ILE A 11 10.45 1.18 8.84
C ILE A 11 11.12 1.18 10.22
N ARG A 12 10.35 1.24 11.31
CA ARG A 12 10.90 1.21 12.68
C ARG A 12 11.63 -0.09 12.98
N HIS A 13 11.02 -1.22 12.64
CA HIS A 13 11.64 -2.53 12.83
C HIS A 13 12.97 -2.63 12.07
N LYS A 14 13.02 -2.15 10.83
CA LYS A 14 14.27 -2.11 10.05
C LYS A 14 15.33 -1.22 10.69
N ALA A 15 14.95 -0.08 11.24
CA ALA A 15 15.86 0.81 11.95
C ALA A 15 16.42 0.19 13.23
N GLU A 16 15.60 -0.55 13.98
CA GLU A 16 16.02 -1.33 15.16
C GLU A 16 17.01 -2.43 14.80
N MET A 17 16.74 -3.18 13.73
CA MET A 17 17.66 -4.18 13.20
C MET A 17 19.01 -3.55 12.84
N ILE A 18 19.01 -2.45 12.10
CA ILE A 18 20.23 -1.76 11.71
C ILE A 18 21.01 -1.31 12.97
N ARG A 19 20.34 -0.73 13.97
CA ARG A 19 20.96 -0.37 15.25
C ARG A 19 21.63 -1.58 15.92
N SER A 20 20.96 -2.74 15.96
CA SER A 20 21.54 -3.96 16.55
C SER A 20 22.79 -4.44 15.81
N ILE A 21 22.80 -4.36 14.48
CA ILE A 21 23.98 -4.72 13.67
C ILE A 21 25.15 -3.79 13.99
N PHE A 22 24.90 -2.48 14.07
CA PHE A 22 25.95 -1.51 14.40
C PHE A 22 26.45 -1.63 15.84
N LEU A 23 25.61 -2.02 16.80
CA LEU A 23 26.05 -2.25 18.17
C LEU A 23 27.11 -3.36 18.29
N ASN A 24 27.07 -4.36 17.40
CA ASN A 24 28.03 -5.47 17.40
C ASN A 24 29.42 -5.09 16.87
N THR A 25 29.53 -3.97 16.15
CA THR A 25 30.77 -3.52 15.49
C THR A 25 31.25 -2.15 15.96
N ALA A 26 30.49 -1.50 16.85
CA ALA A 26 30.73 -0.14 17.30
C ALA A 26 31.85 -0.05 18.35
N THR A 27 32.60 1.06 18.31
CA THR A 27 33.47 1.48 19.41
C THR A 27 32.63 1.79 20.66
N PRO A 28 33.19 1.70 21.89
CA PRO A 28 32.44 1.91 23.14
C PRO A 28 31.65 3.23 23.18
N THR A 29 32.25 4.31 22.68
CA THR A 29 31.62 5.64 22.60
C THR A 29 30.41 5.64 21.67
N THR A 30 30.52 4.96 20.52
CA THR A 30 29.43 4.87 19.53
C THR A 30 28.32 3.94 20.04
N ALA A 31 28.68 2.86 20.72
CA ALA A 31 27.73 1.93 21.32
C ALA A 31 26.87 2.59 22.41
N ALA A 32 27.45 3.50 23.21
CA ALA A 32 26.71 4.28 24.20
C ALA A 32 25.64 5.16 23.55
N VAL A 33 25.98 5.86 22.47
CA VAL A 33 25.03 6.70 21.72
C VAL A 33 23.94 5.86 21.06
N LEU A 34 24.31 4.75 20.42
CA LEU A 34 23.36 3.86 19.76
C LEU A 34 22.37 3.25 20.75
N SER A 35 22.83 2.88 21.94
CA SER A 35 21.97 2.32 23.00
C SER A 35 20.88 3.29 23.47
N GLN A 36 21.12 4.59 23.39
CA GLN A 36 20.15 5.64 23.75
C GLN A 36 19.20 6.02 22.61
N LEU A 37 19.46 5.60 21.38
CA LEU A 37 18.66 5.97 20.21
C LEU A 37 17.29 5.27 20.24
N VAL A 38 16.20 6.05 20.27
CA VAL A 38 14.82 5.51 20.28
C VAL A 38 14.07 5.86 18.99
N PHE A 39 13.53 4.84 18.32
CA PHE A 39 12.74 4.99 17.10
C PHE A 39 11.26 5.28 17.40
N SER A 40 11.01 6.39 18.07
CA SER A 40 9.67 6.83 18.46
C SER A 40 8.77 7.17 17.27
N LYS A 41 7.47 7.37 17.52
CA LYS A 41 6.54 7.89 16.50
C LYS A 41 6.99 9.25 15.95
N GLY A 42 7.53 10.12 16.80
CA GLY A 42 8.06 11.43 16.38
C GLY A 42 9.31 11.32 15.52
N TRP A 43 10.22 10.38 15.84
CA TRP A 43 11.36 10.07 14.99
C TRP A 43 10.91 9.60 13.60
N LEU A 44 9.97 8.66 13.55
CA LEU A 44 9.44 8.11 12.30
C LEU A 44 8.80 9.21 11.44
N TYR A 45 7.98 10.07 12.04
CA TYR A 45 7.35 11.18 11.34
C TYR A 45 8.38 12.14 10.72
N ARG A 46 9.41 12.54 11.48
CA ARG A 46 10.48 13.41 10.96
C ARG A 46 11.35 12.70 9.92
N PHE A 47 11.60 11.40 10.08
CA PHE A 47 12.30 10.58 9.09
C PHE A 47 11.54 10.55 7.77
N GLN A 48 10.25 10.24 7.81
CA GLN A 48 9.39 10.20 6.62
C GLN A 48 9.35 11.55 5.91
N GLN A 49 9.19 12.66 6.64
CA GLN A 49 9.22 14.01 6.04
C GLN A 49 10.56 14.33 5.37
N ARG A 50 11.69 14.05 6.04
CA ARG A 50 13.03 14.31 5.47
C ARG A 50 13.33 13.46 4.24
N GLN A 51 12.75 12.28 4.14
CA GLN A 51 12.96 11.36 3.02
C GLN A 51 11.87 11.44 1.96
N GLY A 52 10.91 12.38 2.08
CA GLY A 52 9.80 12.52 1.15
C GLY A 52 8.82 11.34 1.13
N LEU A 53 8.84 10.48 2.16
CA LEU A 53 7.93 9.34 2.28
C LEU A 53 6.55 9.82 2.74
N LYS A 54 5.53 9.52 1.94
CA LYS A 54 4.14 9.86 2.27
C LYS A 54 3.34 8.60 2.53
N SER A 55 2.67 8.54 3.68
CA SER A 55 1.65 7.52 3.92
C SER A 55 0.42 7.88 3.11
N ARG A 56 0.01 6.99 2.19
CA ARG A 56 -1.26 7.11 1.47
C ARG A 56 -2.16 5.97 1.92
N GLY A 57 -3.36 6.31 2.38
CA GLY A 57 -4.40 5.30 2.55
C GLY A 57 -4.88 4.88 1.17
N THR A 58 -4.64 3.63 0.78
CA THR A 58 -5.27 3.04 -0.39
C THR A 58 -6.69 2.64 0.02
N HIS A 59 -7.63 3.57 -0.09
CA HIS A 59 -9.04 3.21 0.00
C HIS A 59 -9.44 2.65 -1.36
N GLY A 60 -9.64 1.34 -1.45
CA GLY A 60 -10.42 0.81 -2.56
C GLY A 60 -11.87 1.25 -2.34
N GLU A 61 -12.53 1.78 -3.36
CA GLU A 61 -13.95 2.22 -3.24
C GLU A 61 -14.86 1.11 -2.69
N ALA A 62 -14.48 -0.16 -2.93
CA ALA A 62 -15.17 -1.34 -2.43
C ALA A 62 -15.28 -1.43 -0.89
N ASP A 63 -14.32 -0.86 -0.14
CA ASP A 63 -14.24 -1.01 1.32
C ASP A 63 -15.12 0.01 2.09
N LEU A 64 -15.69 0.99 1.39
CA LEU A 64 -16.54 2.05 1.97
C LEU A 64 -18.05 1.75 1.82
N VAL A 65 -18.42 0.73 1.05
CA VAL A 65 -19.81 0.44 0.72
C VAL A 65 -20.38 -0.60 1.68
N LYS A 66 -21.52 -0.28 2.32
CA LYS A 66 -22.23 -1.23 3.19
C LYS A 66 -22.66 -2.47 2.40
N ASN A 67 -22.58 -3.65 3.00
CA ASN A 67 -23.02 -4.92 2.40
C ASN A 67 -24.46 -4.87 1.85
N THR A 68 -25.34 -4.12 2.52
CA THR A 68 -26.72 -3.90 2.06
C THR A 68 -26.80 -3.16 0.74
N THR A 69 -25.92 -2.18 0.52
CA THR A 69 -25.83 -1.42 -0.73
C THR A 69 -25.28 -2.30 -1.86
N ILE A 70 -24.30 -3.16 -1.55
CA ILE A 70 -23.75 -4.14 -2.51
C ILE A 70 -24.86 -5.11 -2.97
N GLU A 71 -25.60 -5.71 -2.04
CA GLU A 71 -26.63 -6.70 -2.40
C GLU A 71 -27.80 -6.05 -3.17
N ASN A 72 -28.20 -4.84 -2.79
CA ASN A 72 -29.21 -4.09 -3.54
C ASN A 72 -28.72 -3.76 -4.96
N GLY A 73 -27.49 -3.27 -5.11
CA GLY A 73 -26.89 -3.00 -6.42
C GLY A 73 -26.86 -4.26 -7.29
N ARG A 74 -26.47 -5.40 -6.71
CA ARG A 74 -26.43 -6.71 -7.40
C ARG A 74 -27.82 -7.16 -7.87
N ARG A 75 -28.86 -6.95 -7.07
CA ARG A 75 -30.25 -7.26 -7.46
C ARG A 75 -30.71 -6.41 -8.62
N VAL A 76 -30.45 -5.10 -8.58
CA VAL A 76 -30.81 -4.18 -9.66
C VAL A 76 -30.08 -4.54 -10.96
N LEU A 77 -28.76 -4.77 -10.89
CA LEU A 77 -27.95 -5.20 -12.03
C LEU A 77 -28.47 -6.52 -12.63
N LYS A 78 -28.84 -7.48 -11.78
CA LYS A 78 -29.39 -8.76 -12.24
C LYS A 78 -30.74 -8.60 -12.94
N ALA A 79 -31.61 -7.72 -12.44
CA ALA A 79 -32.89 -7.44 -13.07
C ALA A 79 -32.71 -6.84 -14.48
N ILE A 80 -31.82 -5.85 -14.61
CA ILE A 80 -31.52 -5.20 -15.90
C ILE A 80 -30.90 -6.21 -16.88
N THR A 81 -29.90 -6.98 -16.44
CA THR A 81 -29.20 -7.94 -17.30
C THR A 81 -30.04 -9.16 -17.67
N SER A 82 -31.09 -9.51 -16.91
CA SER A 82 -31.98 -10.63 -17.24
C SER A 82 -32.77 -10.45 -18.53
N LEU A 83 -32.83 -9.22 -19.06
CA LEU A 83 -33.52 -8.88 -20.31
C LEU A 83 -32.66 -9.16 -21.56
N TYR A 84 -31.39 -9.53 -21.38
CA TYR A 84 -30.43 -9.73 -22.45
C TYR A 84 -29.86 -11.15 -22.40
N ASP A 85 -29.56 -11.72 -23.56
CA ASP A 85 -28.80 -12.96 -23.62
C ASP A 85 -27.38 -12.72 -23.11
N LYS A 86 -26.77 -13.74 -22.49
CA LYS A 86 -25.41 -13.63 -21.92
C LYS A 86 -24.36 -13.14 -22.91
N LYS A 87 -24.50 -13.48 -24.19
CA LYS A 87 -23.60 -13.06 -25.28
C LYS A 87 -23.65 -11.55 -25.56
N ASP A 88 -24.75 -10.90 -25.18
CA ASP A 88 -25.00 -9.48 -25.42
C ASP A 88 -24.69 -8.62 -24.18
N ILE A 89 -24.26 -9.24 -23.08
CA ILE A 89 -23.83 -8.57 -21.86
C ILE A 89 -22.31 -8.45 -21.88
N VAL A 90 -21.80 -7.23 -22.09
CA VAL A 90 -20.37 -6.92 -22.05
C VAL A 90 -20.05 -6.06 -20.84
N ASN A 91 -18.98 -6.41 -20.11
CA ASN A 91 -18.45 -5.56 -19.04
C ASN A 91 -17.52 -4.49 -19.65
N MET A 92 -17.69 -3.25 -19.22
CA MET A 92 -16.88 -2.10 -19.64
C MET A 92 -16.12 -1.49 -18.45
N ASP A 93 -15.78 -2.30 -17.43
CA ASP A 93 -14.89 -1.84 -16.37
C ASP A 93 -13.41 -1.84 -16.81
N GLU A 94 -12.69 -0.83 -16.33
CA GLU A 94 -11.26 -0.49 -16.49
C GLU A 94 -10.44 -1.18 -17.59
N ASN A 95 -10.77 -0.92 -18.86
CA ASN A 95 -9.84 -1.17 -19.98
C ASN A 95 -9.15 0.10 -20.51
N ALA A 96 -9.41 1.27 -19.91
CA ALA A 96 -8.86 2.54 -20.38
C ALA A 96 -7.38 2.77 -20.00
N TYR A 97 -6.87 2.16 -18.92
CA TYR A 97 -5.53 2.47 -18.42
C TYR A 97 -4.38 1.71 -19.10
N PHE A 98 -4.68 0.63 -19.85
CA PHE A 98 -3.64 -0.08 -20.61
C PHE A 98 -3.19 0.68 -21.86
N TYR A 99 -4.05 1.52 -22.46
CA TYR A 99 -3.69 2.28 -23.67
C TYR A 99 -2.72 3.44 -23.39
N CYS A 100 -2.72 3.99 -22.17
CA CYS A 100 -1.77 5.02 -21.73
C CYS A 100 -0.50 4.45 -21.09
N SER A 101 -0.41 3.12 -20.96
CA SER A 101 0.78 2.46 -20.46
C SER A 101 1.78 2.34 -21.61
N ILE A 102 2.80 3.21 -21.63
CA ILE A 102 3.94 3.12 -22.56
C ILE A 102 4.45 1.67 -22.55
N PRO A 103 4.62 0.99 -23.71
CA PRO A 103 5.17 -0.35 -23.73
C PRO A 103 6.58 -0.32 -23.16
N GLY A 104 6.71 -0.85 -21.94
CA GLY A 104 7.97 -1.03 -21.26
C GLY A 104 8.78 -2.13 -21.94
N LYS A 105 9.52 -1.72 -22.97
CA LYS A 105 10.51 -2.47 -23.76
C LYS A 105 9.95 -3.33 -24.90
N THR A 106 10.47 -3.05 -26.09
CA THR A 106 10.47 -3.93 -27.25
C THR A 106 11.32 -5.17 -26.95
N ILE A 107 10.88 -6.33 -27.45
CA ILE A 107 11.60 -7.61 -27.44
C ILE A 107 12.96 -7.46 -28.13
#